data_AF-A0A3D5KMF3-F1
#
_entry.id   AF-A0A3D5KMF3-F1
#
_cell.length_a   1.000
_cell.length_b   1.000
_cell.length_c   1.000
_cell.angle_alpha   90.00
_cell.angle_beta   90.00
_cell.angle_gamma   90.00
#
_symmetry.space_group_name_H-M   'P 1'
#
loop_
_entity.id
_entity.type
_entity.pdbx_description
1 polymer ?
#
loop_
_entity_poly.entity_id
_entity_poly.type
_entity_poly.pdbx_seq_one_letter_code
_entity_poly.pdbx_strand_id
1 'polypeptide(L)' 'MAATAQAKSKTSKAEYPKETYTFWFESMLLMRKFEEKAGQLYGMQKIRGFCHLYIGQEACAAGAVSALK' A
#
# COMPACT_ATOMS: atom_id res chain seq x y z
N MET A 1 2.01 19.34 41.05
CA MET A 1 1.42 18.65 39.88
C MET A 1 2.54 18.28 38.94
N ALA A 2 2.77 16.98 38.75
CA ALA A 2 3.95 16.43 38.11
C ALA A 2 4.02 16.79 36.61
N ALA A 3 5.19 17.23 36.18
CA ALA A 3 5.52 17.40 34.78
C ALA A 3 5.56 16.03 34.09
N THR A 4 4.65 15.80 33.15
CA THR A 4 4.68 14.61 32.29
C THR A 4 5.78 14.78 31.25
N ALA A 5 6.90 14.09 31.45
CA ALA A 5 7.99 14.00 30.48
C ALA A 5 7.52 13.23 29.23
N GLN A 6 7.46 13.91 28.09
CA GLN A 6 7.22 13.28 26.80
C GLN A 6 8.46 12.47 26.41
N ALA A 7 8.32 11.14 26.37
CA ALA A 7 9.33 10.25 25.82
C ALA A 7 9.44 10.49 24.30
N LYS A 8 10.54 11.11 23.86
CA LYS A 8 10.86 11.25 22.44
C LYS A 8 11.07 9.85 21.85
N SER A 9 10.11 9.35 21.08
CA SER A 9 10.28 8.13 20.29
C SER A 9 11.37 8.39 19.26
N LYS A 10 12.52 7.71 19.35
CA LYS A 10 13.53 7.71 18.30
C LYS A 10 12.93 6.99 17.08
N THR A 11 12.46 7.75 16.10
CA THR A 11 12.17 7.23 14.76
C THR A 11 13.48 6.97 14.04
N SER A 12 14.10 5.82 14.29
CA SER A 12 15.15 5.31 13.41
C SER A 12 14.53 5.04 12.05
N LYS A 13 15.03 5.68 10.99
CA LYS A 13 14.72 5.29 9.61
C LYS A 13 15.07 3.81 9.45
N ALA A 14 14.07 2.96 9.27
CA ALA A 14 14.30 1.58 8.90
C ALA A 14 14.79 1.56 7.45
N GLU A 15 16.07 1.28 7.25
CA GLU A 15 16.63 1.03 5.93
C GLU A 15 16.38 -0.44 5.58
N TYR A 16 15.61 -0.67 4.51
CA TYR A 16 15.32 -2.00 3.99
C TYR A 16 16.33 -2.38 2.90
N PRO A 17 16.57 -3.67 2.65
CA PRO A 17 17.42 -4.07 1.54
C PRO A 17 16.80 -3.66 0.20
N LYS A 18 17.64 -3.42 -0.81
CA LYS A 18 17.21 -2.99 -2.15
C LYS A 18 16.11 -3.88 -2.73
N GLU A 19 16.23 -5.19 -2.51
CA GLU A 19 15.26 -6.19 -2.97
C GLU A 19 13.85 -5.96 -2.42
N THR A 20 13.74 -5.53 -1.15
CA THR A 20 12.45 -5.20 -0.54
C THR A 20 11.81 -3.98 -1.21
N TYR A 21 12.60 -2.93 -1.49
CA TYR A 21 12.09 -1.76 -2.21
C TYR A 21 11.64 -2.11 -3.64
N THR A 22 12.42 -2.93 -4.36
CA THR A 22 12.04 -3.40 -5.69
C THR A 22 10.75 -4.22 -5.65
N PHE A 23 10.65 -5.16 -4.71
CA PHE A 23 9.45 -5.97 -4.51
C PHE A 23 8.20 -5.11 -4.21
N TRP A 24 8.31 -4.13 -3.30
CA TRP A 24 7.20 -3.23 -3.00
C TRP A 24 6.80 -2.39 -4.20
N PHE A 25 7.76 -1.86 -4.95
CA PHE A 25 7.49 -1.09 -6.16
C PHE A 25 6.73 -1.93 -7.19
N GLU A 26 7.22 -3.15 -7.49
CA GLU A 26 6.58 -4.05 -8.45
C GLU A 26 5.18 -4.46 -8.01
N SER A 27 5.01 -4.77 -6.72
CA SER A 27 3.71 -5.14 -6.14
C SER A 27 2.71 -3.99 -6.23
N MET A 28 3.10 -2.78 -5.86
CA MET A 28 2.25 -1.59 -5.95
C MET A 28 1.91 -1.25 -7.41
N LEU A 29 2.89 -1.34 -8.31
CA LEU A 29 2.67 -1.08 -9.73
C LEU A 29 1.71 -2.08 -10.36
N LEU A 30 1.82 -3.36 -10.00
CA LEU A 30 0.91 -4.41 -10.43
C LEU A 30 -0.53 -4.11 -9.97
N MET A 31 -0.70 -3.81 -8.67
CA MET A 31 -2.02 -3.45 -8.11
C MET A 31 -2.61 -2.25 -8.85
N ARG A 32 -1.85 -1.17 -9.04
CA ARG A 32 -2.29 0.01 -9.80
C ARG A 32 -2.78 -0.35 -11.20
N LYS A 33 -1.96 -1.07 -11.98
CA LYS A 33 -2.31 -1.44 -13.37
C LYS A 33 -3.53 -2.35 -13.44
N PHE A 34 -3.65 -3.27 -12.50
CA PHE A 34 -4.80 -4.17 -12.40
C PHE A 34 -6.08 -3.36 -12.14
N GLU A 35 -6.05 -2.47 -11.16
CA GLU A 35 -7.15 -1.59 -10.76
C GLU A 35 -7.58 -0.66 -11.89
N GLU A 36 -6.62 -0.02 -12.58
CA GLU A 36 -6.90 0.80 -13.76
C GLU A 36 -7.58 -0.01 -14.87
N LYS A 37 -7.11 -1.24 -15.10
CA LYS A 37 -7.72 -2.11 -16.12
C LYS A 37 -9.10 -2.58 -15.70
N ALA A 38 -9.32 -2.90 -14.43
CA ALA A 38 -10.62 -3.24 -13.87
C ALA A 38 -11.59 -2.05 -14.05
N GLY A 39 -11.17 -0.83 -13.73
CA GLY A 39 -11.94 0.39 -13.96
C GLY A 39 -12.33 0.59 -15.42
N GLN A 40 -11.40 0.36 -16.36
CA GLN A 40 -11.71 0.40 -17.80
C GLN A 40 -12.76 -0.64 -18.20
N LEU A 41 -12.59 -1.89 -17.78
CA LEU A 41 -13.51 -2.99 -18.12
C LEU A 41 -14.89 -2.80 -17.47
N TYR A 42 -14.93 -2.21 -16.28
CA TYR A 42 -16.17 -1.81 -15.61
C TYR A 42 -16.89 -0.71 -16.39
N GLY A 43 -16.18 0.33 -16.86
CA GLY A 43 -16.74 1.36 -17.74
C GLY A 43 -17.27 0.81 -19.06
N MET A 44 -16.64 -0.24 -19.60
CA MET A 44 -17.11 -0.99 -20.77
C MET A 44 -18.26 -1.97 -20.48
N GLN A 45 -18.79 -2.00 -19.26
CA GLN A 45 -19.83 -2.92 -18.79
C GLN A 45 -19.47 -4.41 -18.93
N LYS A 46 -18.17 -4.74 -18.99
CA LYS A 46 -17.68 -6.13 -18.99
C LYS A 46 -17.61 -6.73 -17.59
N ILE A 47 -17.52 -5.87 -16.57
CA ILE A 47 -17.67 -6.23 -15.15
C ILE A 47 -19.04 -5.71 -14.70
N ARG A 48 -19.82 -6.55 -14.01
CA ARG A 48 -21.18 -6.22 -13.52
C ARG A 48 -21.23 -6.20 -12.00
N GLY A 49 -22.25 -5.55 -11.45
CA GLY A 49 -22.38 -5.38 -10.00
C GLY A 49 -21.55 -4.21 -9.50
N PHE A 50 -20.88 -4.38 -8.36
CA PHE A 50 -20.03 -3.34 -7.77
C PHE A 50 -18.54 -3.58 -8.07
N CYS A 51 -17.80 -2.52 -8.36
CA CYS A 51 -16.35 -2.55 -8.52
C CYS A 51 -15.72 -1.48 -7.63
N HIS A 52 -15.13 -1.90 -6.52
CA HIS A 52 -14.44 -1.03 -5.59
C HIS A 52 -12.97 -0.99 -5.98
N LEU A 53 -12.47 0.21 -6.26
CA LEU A 53 -11.08 0.39 -6.66
C LEU A 53 -10.23 0.87 -5.49
N TYR A 54 -9.06 0.28 -5.31
CA TYR A 54 -8.11 0.57 -4.23
C TYR A 54 -6.95 1.49 -4.68
N ILE A 55 -7.15 2.22 -5.80
CA ILE A 55 -6.18 3.16 -6.37
C ILE A 55 -5.76 4.19 -5.33
N GLY A 56 -4.46 4.30 -5.08
CA GLY A 56 -3.85 5.23 -4.14
C GLY A 56 -3.63 4.66 -2.73
N GLN A 57 -4.08 3.44 -2.45
CA GLN A 57 -3.90 2.77 -1.16
C GLN A 57 -2.96 1.55 -1.26
N GLU A 58 -2.22 1.40 -2.36
CA GLU A 58 -1.38 0.23 -2.64
C GLU A 58 -0.30 0.00 -1.58
N ALA A 59 0.25 1.10 -1.03
CA ALA A 59 1.25 1.04 0.03
C ALA A 59 0.72 0.41 1.33
N CYS A 60 -0.57 0.57 1.62
CA CYS A 60 -1.20 -0.03 2.80
C CYS A 60 -1.17 -1.56 2.70
N ALA A 61 -1.59 -2.11 1.54
CA ALA A 61 -1.57 -3.55 1.29
C ALA A 61 -0.13 -4.10 1.23
N ALA A 62 0.75 -3.46 0.45
CA ALA A 62 2.14 -3.90 0.30
C ALA A 62 2.90 -3.89 1.64
N GLY A 63 2.73 -2.83 2.44
CA GLY A 63 3.35 -2.71 3.76
C GLY A 63 2.80 -3.72 4.77
N ALA A 64 1.47 -3.84 4.88
CA ALA A 64 0.83 -4.75 5.82
C ALA A 64 1.21 -6.21 5.55
N VAL A 65 1.12 -6.66 4.29
CA VAL A 65 1.50 -8.03 3.91
C VAL A 65 2.97 -8.32 4.21
N SER A 66 3.84 -7.33 4.04
CA SER A 66 5.27 -7.49 4.31
C SER A 66 5.60 -7.61 5.80
N ALA A 67 4.73 -7.08 6.67
CA ALA A 67 4.86 -7.17 8.12
C ALA A 67 4.24 -8.45 8.72
N LEU A 68 3.46 -9.21 7.93
CA LEU A 68 2.82 -10.47 8.36
C LEU A 68 3.69 -11.71 8.15
N LYS A 69 4.96 -11.54 7.77
CA LYS A 69 5.95 -12.62 7.63
C LYS A 69 6.59 -12.96 8.97
#